data_AF-A0A925E6V3-F1
#
_entry.id   AF-A0A925E6V3-F1
#
_cell.length_a   1.000
_cell.length_b   1.000
_cell.length_c   1.000
_cell.angle_alpha   90.00
_cell.angle_beta   90.00
_cell.angle_gamma   90.00
#
_symmetry.space_group_name_H-M   'P 1'
#
loop_
_entity.id
_entity.type
_entity.pdbx_description
1 polymer ?
#
loop_
_entity_poly.entity_id
_entity_poly.type
_entity_poly.pdbx_seq_one_letter_code
_entity_poly.pdbx_strand_id
1 'polypeptide(L)'
;MHTGKEQFHTLMIPLHSYLQLSREAYSTYLSGKIFSNAETLWLANRKVHEHLLDNTGYIPAELQDDTLILLRHYDGWFAQFHEHMMKWKPSPGDEFIFHRTGDQSAFPIAAEERILAYYEKLKQQIESEVLLKK
;
A
#
# COMPACT_ATOMS: atom_id res chain seq x y z
N MET A 1 -21.38 9.24 7.59
CA MET A 1 -20.89 7.84 7.70
C MET A 1 -21.19 7.19 6.36
N HIS A 2 -20.17 6.77 5.61
CA HIS A 2 -20.37 6.15 4.29
C HIS A 2 -20.92 4.73 4.44
N THR A 3 -21.65 4.28 3.43
CA THR A 3 -22.17 2.90 3.38
C THR A 3 -21.05 1.90 3.08
N GLY A 4 -21.22 0.65 3.51
CA GLY A 4 -20.24 -0.41 3.20
C GLY A 4 -20.01 -0.60 1.71
N LYS A 5 -21.04 -0.36 0.88
CA LYS A 5 -20.93 -0.40 -0.59
C LYS A 5 -20.09 0.74 -1.15
N GLU A 6 -20.27 1.96 -0.65
CA GLU A 6 -19.42 3.10 -1.04
C GLU A 6 -17.97 2.88 -0.61
N GLN A 7 -17.74 2.41 0.62
CA GLN A 7 -16.41 2.06 1.09
C GLN A 7 -15.77 0.96 0.22
N PHE A 8 -16.54 -0.06 -0.16
CA PHE A 8 -16.04 -1.13 -1.00
C PHE A 8 -15.60 -0.64 -2.38
N HIS A 9 -16.45 0.11 -3.08
CA HIS A 9 -16.15 0.55 -4.45
C HIS A 9 -15.12 1.67 -4.51
N THR A 10 -15.20 2.65 -3.62
CA THR A 10 -14.35 3.85 -3.67
C THR A 10 -12.99 3.58 -3.03
N LEU A 11 -12.96 2.94 -1.85
CA LEU A 11 -11.71 2.71 -1.12
C LEU A 11 -11.14 1.33 -1.41
N MET A 12 -11.89 0.26 -1.13
CA MET A 12 -11.29 -1.06 -0.93
C MET A 12 -10.91 -1.79 -2.23
N ILE A 13 -11.70 -1.69 -3.31
CA ILE A 13 -11.36 -2.33 -4.59
C ILE A 13 -10.05 -1.78 -5.18
N PRO A 14 -9.87 -0.44 -5.34
CA PRO A 14 -8.62 0.08 -5.86
C PRO A 14 -7.45 -0.21 -4.90
N LEU A 15 -7.66 -0.03 -3.59
CA LEU A 15 -6.64 -0.28 -2.58
C LEU A 15 -6.12 -1.73 -2.62
N HIS A 16 -7.01 -2.71 -2.71
CA HIS A 16 -6.63 -4.12 -2.84
C HIS A 16 -5.75 -4.35 -4.07
N SER A 17 -6.11 -3.76 -5.21
CA SER A 17 -5.35 -3.89 -6.46
C SER A 17 -3.96 -3.25 -6.37
N TYR A 18 -3.86 -2.08 -5.72
CA TYR A 18 -2.58 -1.40 -5.51
C TYR A 18 -1.68 -2.11 -4.50
N LEU A 19 -2.25 -2.71 -3.45
CA LEU A 19 -1.49 -3.56 -2.51
C LEU A 19 -0.94 -4.81 -3.20
N GLN A 20 -1.72 -5.46 -4.07
CA GLN A 20 -1.23 -6.59 -4.87
C GLN A 20 -0.08 -6.17 -5.79
N LEU A 21 -0.20 -5.03 -6.49
CA LEU A 21 0.87 -4.48 -7.32
C LEU A 21 2.13 -4.17 -6.50
N SER A 22 1.97 -3.58 -5.31
CA SER A 22 3.06 -3.29 -4.39
C SER A 22 3.78 -4.56 -3.94
N ARG A 23 3.04 -5.62 -3.58
CA ARG A 23 3.61 -6.94 -3.22
C ARG A 23 4.41 -7.56 -4.36
N GLU A 24 3.91 -7.51 -5.59
CA GLU A 24 4.61 -8.05 -6.75
C GLU A 24 5.90 -7.26 -7.05
N ALA A 25 5.83 -5.93 -6.99
CA ALA A 25 7.00 -5.07 -7.13
C ALA A 25 8.02 -5.31 -6.01
N TYR A 26 7.56 -5.55 -4.78
CA TYR A 26 8.43 -5.86 -3.64
C TYR A 26 9.15 -7.19 -3.83
N SER A 27 8.45 -8.23 -4.29
CA SER A 27 9.06 -9.52 -4.64
C SER A 27 10.15 -9.36 -5.70
N THR A 28 9.88 -8.55 -6.73
CA THR A 28 10.87 -8.24 -7.78
C THR A 28 12.07 -7.46 -7.25
N TYR A 29 11.86 -6.50 -6.35
CA TYR A 29 12.94 -5.80 -5.66
C TYR A 29 13.79 -6.75 -4.78
N LEU A 30 13.16 -7.71 -4.10
CA LEU A 30 13.89 -8.68 -3.28
C LEU A 30 14.72 -9.66 -4.11
N SER A 31 14.30 -9.99 -5.34
CA SER A 31 15.09 -10.87 -6.23
C SER A 31 16.31 -10.16 -6.81
N GLY A 32 16.26 -8.84 -6.93
CA GLY A 32 17.39 -8.01 -7.34
C GLY A 32 17.22 -6.58 -6.82
N LYS A 33 18.05 -6.19 -5.85
CA LYS A 33 18.02 -4.87 -5.19
C LYS A 33 18.67 -3.79 -6.06
N ILE A 34 18.25 -3.70 -7.32
CA ILE A 34 18.70 -2.68 -8.26
C ILE A 34 17.72 -1.51 -8.29
N PHE A 35 18.22 -0.36 -8.73
CA PHE A 35 17.48 0.89 -8.71
C PHE A 35 16.17 0.84 -9.52
N SER A 36 16.16 0.22 -10.70
CA SER A 36 14.93 0.10 -11.52
C SER A 36 13.81 -0.70 -10.84
N ASN A 37 14.17 -1.76 -10.10
CA ASN A 37 13.21 -2.53 -9.32
C ASN A 37 12.72 -1.71 -8.12
N ALA A 38 13.62 -0.96 -7.46
CA ALA A 38 13.25 -0.05 -6.39
C ALA A 38 12.32 1.08 -6.86
N GLU A 39 12.54 1.61 -8.06
CA GLU A 39 11.67 2.61 -8.69
C GLU A 39 10.27 2.04 -9.00
N THR A 40 10.21 0.82 -9.52
CA THR A 40 8.94 0.11 -9.75
C THR A 40 8.17 -0.07 -8.44
N LEU A 41 8.85 -0.49 -7.37
CA LEU A 41 8.27 -0.59 -6.04
C LEU A 41 7.82 0.77 -5.50
N TRP A 42 8.63 1.82 -5.69
CA TRP A 42 8.28 3.19 -5.30
C TRP A 42 6.99 3.66 -5.99
N LEU A 43 6.87 3.46 -7.30
CA LEU A 43 5.66 3.79 -8.06
C LEU A 43 4.43 3.02 -7.57
N ALA A 44 4.58 1.73 -7.27
CA ALA A 44 3.49 0.91 -6.76
C ALA A 44 3.04 1.36 -5.36
N ASN A 45 3.99 1.59 -4.45
CA ASN A 45 3.74 2.11 -3.10
C ASN A 45 3.08 3.49 -3.15
N ARG A 46 3.48 4.35 -4.09
CA ARG A 46 2.91 5.69 -4.25
C ARG A 46 1.42 5.64 -4.55
N LYS A 47 0.96 4.70 -5.40
CA LYS A 47 -0.47 4.51 -5.69
C LYS A 47 -1.26 4.12 -4.44
N VAL A 48 -0.73 3.24 -3.60
CA VAL A 48 -1.36 2.88 -2.32
C VAL A 48 -1.47 4.11 -1.43
N HIS A 49 -0.35 4.82 -1.27
CA HIS A 49 -0.25 5.99 -0.41
C HIS A 49 -1.20 7.12 -0.84
N GLU A 50 -1.15 7.53 -2.11
CA GLU A 50 -2.03 8.56 -2.69
C GLU A 50 -3.51 8.17 -2.53
N HIS A 51 -3.86 6.92 -2.85
CA HIS A 51 -5.24 6.45 -2.73
C HIS A 51 -5.78 6.49 -1.29
N LEU A 52 -4.95 6.13 -0.31
CA LEU A 52 -5.32 6.21 1.11
C LEU A 52 -5.53 7.67 1.56
N LEU A 53 -4.68 8.61 1.12
CA LEU A 53 -4.81 10.03 1.46
C LEU A 53 -6.04 10.68 0.81
N ASP A 54 -6.26 10.40 -0.48
CA ASP A 54 -7.36 10.97 -1.25
C ASP A 54 -8.74 10.47 -0.77
N ASN A 55 -8.77 9.31 -0.12
CA ASN A 55 -10.00 8.66 0.33
C ASN A 55 -10.10 8.53 1.86
N THR A 56 -9.42 9.39 2.61
CA THR A 56 -9.43 9.40 4.09
C THR A 56 -10.83 9.35 4.70
N GLY A 57 -11.80 10.04 4.08
CA GLY A 57 -13.21 10.03 4.52
C GLY A 57 -13.89 8.66 4.42
N TYR A 58 -13.43 7.79 3.52
CA TYR A 58 -13.98 6.44 3.32
C TYR A 58 -13.33 5.39 4.22
N ILE A 59 -12.23 5.71 4.90
CA ILE A 59 -11.52 4.78 5.78
C ILE A 59 -12.40 4.47 7.00
N PRO A 60 -12.78 3.20 7.23
CA PRO A 60 -13.55 2.83 8.40
C PRO A 60 -12.71 3.03 9.67
N ALA A 61 -13.37 3.35 10.79
CA ALA A 61 -12.69 3.58 12.07
C ALA A 61 -11.79 2.40 12.48
N GLU A 62 -12.19 1.16 12.17
CA GLU A 62 -11.42 -0.06 12.50
C GLU A 62 -10.09 -0.18 11.72
N LEU A 63 -9.86 0.60 10.66
CA LEU A 63 -8.62 0.57 9.85
C LEU A 63 -7.77 1.85 9.96
N GLN A 64 -8.14 2.81 10.81
CA GLN A 64 -7.43 4.10 10.88
C GLN A 64 -5.97 3.93 11.33
N ASP A 65 -5.74 3.16 12.39
CA ASP A 65 -4.38 2.92 12.90
C ASP A 65 -3.54 2.13 11.90
N ASP A 66 -4.12 1.12 11.24
CA ASP A 66 -3.45 0.33 10.21
C ASP A 66 -3.06 1.17 9.00
N THR A 67 -3.96 2.06 8.58
CA THR A 67 -3.69 3.01 7.51
C THR A 67 -2.55 3.95 7.90
N LEU A 68 -2.57 4.50 9.12
CA LEU A 68 -1.51 5.39 9.59
C LEU A 68 -0.15 4.69 9.64
N ILE A 69 -0.10 3.42 10.05
CA ILE A 69 1.12 2.62 10.04
C ILE A 69 1.66 2.45 8.61
N LEU A 70 0.80 2.14 7.64
CA LEU A 70 1.20 2.00 6.23
C LEU A 70 1.70 3.33 5.64
N LEU A 71 0.98 4.43 5.88
CA LEU A 71 1.38 5.75 5.39
C LEU A 71 2.77 6.13 5.92
N ARG A 72 3.02 5.97 7.23
CA ARG A 72 4.33 6.21 7.84
C ARG A 72 5.44 5.36 7.24
N HIS A 73 5.14 4.09 6.94
CA HIS A 73 6.10 3.21 6.28
C HIS A 73 6.46 3.72 4.88
N TYR A 74 5.46 4.09 4.09
CA TYR A 74 5.67 4.61 2.73
C TYR A 74 6.42 5.95 2.73
N ASP A 75 6.08 6.88 3.62
CA ASP A 75 6.80 8.16 3.78
C ASP A 75 8.29 7.94 4.03
N GLY A 76 8.63 6.97 4.88
CA GLY A 76 10.01 6.57 5.13
C GLY A 76 10.73 6.03 3.89
N TRP A 77 10.05 5.16 3.15
CA TRP A 77 10.54 4.64 1.88
C TRP A 77 10.77 5.75 0.85
N PHE A 78 9.82 6.67 0.72
CA PHE A 78 9.87 7.77 -0.24
C PHE A 78 10.98 8.75 0.09
N ALA A 79 11.19 9.07 1.37
CA ALA A 79 12.27 9.94 1.80
C ALA A 79 13.65 9.37 1.41
N GLN A 80 13.90 8.09 1.68
CA GLN A 80 15.18 7.44 1.33
C GLN A 80 15.37 7.31 -0.17
N PHE A 81 14.32 6.93 -0.90
CA PHE A 81 14.38 6.84 -2.35
C PHE A 81 14.69 8.21 -2.98
N HIS A 82 14.04 9.26 -2.49
CA HIS A 82 14.27 10.62 -2.95
C HIS A 82 15.68 11.13 -2.61
N GLU A 83 16.15 10.91 -1.39
CA GLU A 83 17.52 11.27 -0.99
C GLU A 83 18.56 10.59 -1.90
N HIS A 84 18.38 9.29 -2.15
CA HIS A 84 19.29 8.53 -2.99
C HIS A 84 19.30 9.07 -4.44
N MET A 85 18.12 9.36 -4.99
CA MET A 85 17.96 9.96 -6.32
C MET A 85 18.67 11.32 -6.44
N MET A 86 18.47 12.20 -5.46
CA MET A 86 19.01 13.55 -5.50
C MET A 86 20.52 13.58 -5.29
N LYS A 87 21.06 12.70 -4.42
CA LYS A 87 22.47 12.70 -4.04
C LYS A 87 23.35 11.97 -5.04
N TRP A 88 22.89 10.83 -5.57
CA TRP A 88 23.74 9.89 -6.31
C TRP A 88 23.42 9.80 -7.80
N LYS A 89 22.22 10.20 -8.24
CA LYS A 89 21.75 10.08 -9.63
C LYS A 89 22.00 8.67 -10.20
N PRO A 90 21.45 7.63 -9.56
CA PRO A 90 21.74 6.23 -9.90
C PRO A 90 21.32 5.88 -11.33
N SER A 91 22.07 4.98 -11.95
CA SER A 91 21.67 4.27 -13.16
C SER A 91 20.68 3.14 -12.83
N PRO A 92 19.85 2.69 -13.78
CA PRO A 92 18.85 1.65 -13.52
C PRO A 92 19.39 0.34 -12.91
N GLY A 93 20.63 -0.03 -13.24
CA GLY A 93 21.27 -1.25 -12.74
C GLY A 93 22.06 -1.07 -11.44
N ASP A 94 22.16 0.16 -10.92
CA ASP A 94 22.91 0.42 -9.69
C ASP A 94 22.19 -0.21 -8.49
N GLU A 95 22.96 -0.60 -7.48
CA GLU A 95 22.38 -1.16 -6.26
C GLU A 95 21.61 -0.10 -5.47
N PHE A 96 20.41 -0.46 -5.03
CA PHE A 96 19.60 0.33 -4.11
C PHE A 96 19.15 -0.53 -2.93
N ILE A 97 19.71 -0.24 -1.75
CA ILE A 97 19.31 -0.90 -0.51
C ILE A 97 18.54 0.09 0.34
N PHE A 98 17.30 -0.26 0.69
CA PHE A 98 16.58 0.47 1.73
C PHE A 98 17.17 0.15 3.10
N HIS A 99 17.56 1.20 3.83
CA HIS A 99 18.12 1.06 5.16
C HIS A 99 17.05 1.36 6.20
N ARG A 100 16.87 0.48 7.19
CA ARG A 100 15.93 0.77 8.29
C ARG A 100 16.49 1.93 9.11
N THR A 101 15.74 3.02 9.27
CA THR A 101 16.12 4.18 10.09
C THR A 101 15.18 4.33 11.27
N GLY A 102 15.72 4.44 12.49
CA GLY A 102 14.93 4.60 13.72
C GLY A 102 13.89 3.49 13.93
N ASP A 103 12.66 3.87 14.25
CA ASP A 103 11.52 2.97 14.47
C ASP A 103 10.84 2.49 13.17
N GLN A 104 11.43 2.78 11.99
CA GLN A 104 10.91 2.25 10.73
C GLN A 104 11.15 0.74 10.67
N SER A 105 10.10 0.01 11.08
CA SER A 105 10.07 -1.44 11.05
C SER A 105 10.13 -1.96 9.62
N ALA A 106 10.34 -3.28 9.49
CA ALA A 106 10.00 -4.00 8.28
C ALA A 106 8.59 -3.61 7.78
N PHE A 107 8.32 -3.87 6.49
CA PHE A 107 7.00 -3.68 5.90
C PHE A 107 5.89 -4.16 6.86
N PRO A 108 4.86 -3.35 7.15
CA PRO A 108 3.92 -3.61 8.23
C PRO A 108 2.87 -4.65 7.81
N ILE A 109 3.31 -5.91 7.71
CA ILE A 109 2.50 -7.05 7.22
C ILE A 109 1.15 -7.12 7.94
N ALA A 110 1.14 -7.00 9.27
CA ALA A 110 -0.08 -7.10 10.06
C ALA A 110 -1.13 -6.01 9.72
N ALA A 111 -0.69 -4.79 9.39
CA ALA A 111 -1.59 -3.71 8.99
C ALA A 111 -2.18 -3.99 7.61
N GLU A 112 -1.35 -4.43 6.66
CA GLU A 112 -1.81 -4.83 5.34
C GLU A 112 -2.80 -6.00 5.40
N GLU A 113 -2.51 -7.04 6.19
CA GLU A 113 -3.38 -8.21 6.37
C GLU A 113 -4.75 -7.81 6.93
N ARG A 114 -4.81 -6.89 7.90
CA ARG A 114 -6.09 -6.40 8.45
C ARG A 114 -6.91 -5.63 7.40
N ILE A 115 -6.26 -4.82 6.57
CA ILE A 115 -6.93 -4.12 5.46
C ILE A 115 -7.48 -5.12 4.43
N LEU A 116 -6.71 -6.14 4.07
CA LEU A 116 -7.15 -7.17 3.13
C LEU A 116 -8.29 -8.03 3.71
N ALA A 117 -8.24 -8.35 5.01
CA ALA A 117 -9.33 -9.04 5.68
C ALA A 117 -10.63 -8.21 5.66
N TYR A 118 -10.53 -6.89 5.82
CA TYR A 118 -11.67 -5.99 5.70
C TYR A 118 -12.24 -5.93 4.27
N TYR A 119 -11.38 -5.97 3.24
CA TYR A 119 -11.81 -6.09 1.84
C TYR A 119 -12.64 -7.36 1.63
N GLU A 120 -12.16 -8.51 2.08
CA GLU A 120 -12.87 -9.78 1.95
C GLU A 120 -14.20 -9.79 2.73
N LYS A 121 -14.22 -9.21 3.93
CA LYS A 121 -15.45 -9.02 4.72
C LYS A 121 -16.50 -8.22 3.94
N LEU A 122 -16.13 -7.07 3.37
CA LEU A 122 -17.07 -6.25 2.59
C LEU A 122 -17.54 -6.96 1.31
N LYS A 123 -16.63 -7.66 0.63
CA LYS A 123 -16.95 -8.44 -0.57
C LYS A 123 -18.02 -9.50 -0.28
N GLN A 124 -17.82 -10.29 0.77
CA GLN A 124 -18.78 -11.33 1.18
C GLN A 124 -20.14 -10.75 1.56
N GLN A 125 -20.16 -9.61 2.27
CA GLN A 125 -21.40 -8.92 2.63
C GLN A 125 -22.17 -8.50 1.39
N ILE A 126 -21.50 -7.87 0.42
CA ILE A 126 -22.13 -7.37 -0.81
C ILE A 126 -22.62 -8.53 -1.68
N GLU A 127 -21.83 -9.61 -1.84
CA GLU A 127 -22.24 -10.80 -2.58
C GLU A 127 -23.48 -11.47 -1.96
N SER A 128 -23.53 -11.55 -0.62
CA SER A 128 -24.66 -12.11 0.11
C SER A 128 -25.94 -11.28 -0.06
N GLU A 129 -25.83 -9.95 -0.04
CA GLU A 129 -26.96 -9.05 -0.27
C GLU A 129 -27.54 -9.16 -1.69
N VAL A 130 -26.71 -9.47 -2.69
CA VAL A 130 -27.15 -9.68 -4.08
C VAL A 130 -27.90 -11.01 -4.21
N LEU A 131 -27.46 -12.05 -3.51
CA LEU A 131 -28.11 -13.37 -3.52
C LEU A 131 -29.47 -13.38 -2.83
N LEU A 132 -29.64 -12.61 -1.75
CA LEU A 132 -30.91 -12.50 -1.01
C LEU A 132 -31.97 -11.62 -1.70
N LYS A 133 -31.57 -10.88 -2.75
CA LYS A 133 -32.46 -10.02 -3.55
C LYS A 133 -32.90 -10.66 -4.88
N LYS A 134 -32.51 -11.91 -5.13
CA LYS A 134 -32.95 -12.74 -6.27
C LYS A 134 -33.99 -13.75 -5.80
#